data_AF-A0A5E4CH42-F1
#
_entry.id   AF-A0A5E4CH42-F1
#
_cell.length_a   1.000
_cell.length_b   1.000
_cell.length_c   1.000
_cell.angle_alpha   90.00
_cell.angle_beta   90.00
_cell.angle_gamma   90.00
#
_symmetry.space_group_name_H-M   'P 1'
#
loop_
_entity.id
_entity.type
_entity.pdbx_description
1 polymer ?
#
loop_
_entity_poly.entity_id
_entity_poly.type
_entity_poly.pdbx_seq_one_letter_code
_entity_poly.pdbx_strand_id
1 'polypeptide(L)'
;MAAWGVLVLCWALAEATPDCPVPCTCRSLPSMGLVVDCQARGLGTLPALPARTRHLLLSNNSLRSVSPGALDHLPQLQTLEVAGNPWHCDCHLTYLRLWLEDRLPEALEDLRCASPDLATGRPLGHLTGFQLGSCSWHVQDTWVYPGVWWDVALGAVAILGLVLLARLLCVSTEPWP
;
A
#
# COMPACT_ATOMS: atom_id res chain seq x y z
N MET A 1 -48.73 -8.89 -2.37
CA MET A 1 -47.76 -7.94 -2.99
C MET A 1 -47.04 -7.03 -1.99
N ALA A 2 -47.13 -7.26 -0.67
CA ALA A 2 -46.51 -6.39 0.36
C ALA A 2 -45.30 -7.01 1.09
N ALA A 3 -44.91 -8.25 0.77
CA ALA A 3 -43.78 -8.90 1.44
C ALA A 3 -42.41 -8.51 0.86
N TRP A 4 -42.38 -8.15 -0.44
CA TRP A 4 -41.14 -7.82 -1.14
C TRP A 4 -40.65 -6.39 -0.84
N GLY A 5 -41.56 -5.46 -0.53
CA GLY A 5 -41.18 -4.09 -0.15
C GLY A 5 -40.45 -4.00 1.19
N VAL A 6 -40.77 -4.88 2.14
CA VAL A 6 -40.09 -4.95 3.45
C VAL A 6 -38.67 -5.50 3.31
N LEU A 7 -38.45 -6.48 2.42
CA LEU A 7 -37.12 -7.03 2.15
C LEU A 7 -36.16 -6.01 1.51
N VAL A 8 -36.68 -5.11 0.66
CA VAL A 8 -35.88 -4.03 0.04
C VAL A 8 -35.53 -2.93 1.05
N LEU A 9 -36.43 -2.60 1.98
CA LEU A 9 -36.16 -1.64 3.07
C LEU A 9 -35.17 -2.20 4.12
N CYS A 10 -35.20 -3.51 4.40
CA CYS A 10 -34.19 -4.15 5.24
C CYS A 10 -32.82 -4.22 4.56
N TRP A 11 -32.75 -4.33 3.23
CA TRP A 11 -31.49 -4.29 2.48
C TRP A 11 -30.83 -2.90 2.54
N ALA A 12 -31.61 -1.82 2.47
CA ALA A 12 -31.09 -0.44 2.56
C ALA A 12 -30.63 -0.02 3.97
N LEU A 13 -31.01 -0.76 5.02
CA LEU A 13 -30.51 -0.57 6.39
C LEU A 13 -29.34 -1.50 6.74
N ALA A 14 -29.00 -2.42 5.84
CA ALA A 14 -28.00 -3.45 6.03
C ALA A 14 -26.74 -3.21 5.19
N GLU A 15 -26.33 -1.95 4.97
CA GLU A 15 -24.90 -1.69 4.90
C GLU A 15 -24.38 -1.76 6.34
N ALA A 16 -23.96 -2.95 6.75
CA ALA A 16 -23.07 -3.09 7.89
C ALA A 16 -21.79 -2.32 7.54
N THR A 17 -21.72 -1.05 7.96
CA THR A 17 -20.40 -0.45 8.23
C THR A 17 -19.68 -1.45 9.13
N PRO A 18 -18.39 -1.77 8.93
CA PRO A 18 -17.67 -2.52 9.93
C PRO A 18 -17.75 -1.71 11.23
N ASP A 19 -18.70 -2.08 12.07
CA ASP A 19 -18.91 -1.52 13.38
C ASP A 19 -17.63 -1.78 14.15
N CYS A 20 -17.31 -0.85 15.03
CA CYS A 20 -16.06 -0.77 15.77
C CYS A 20 -15.48 -2.17 16.03
N PRO A 21 -14.22 -2.45 15.63
CA PRO A 21 -13.67 -3.79 15.76
C PRO A 21 -13.80 -4.25 17.21
N VAL A 22 -14.27 -5.49 17.42
CA VAL A 22 -14.57 -6.08 18.73
C VAL A 22 -13.47 -5.86 19.80
N PRO A 23 -12.16 -5.96 19.51
CA PRO A 23 -11.14 -5.71 20.53
C PRO A 23 -10.99 -4.24 20.92
N CYS A 24 -11.59 -3.31 20.18
CA CYS A 24 -11.38 -1.88 20.32
C CYS A 24 -12.62 -1.15 20.81
N THR A 25 -12.41 0.07 21.30
CA THR A 25 -13.48 0.98 21.70
C THR A 25 -13.46 2.21 20.81
N CYS A 26 -14.61 2.54 20.22
CA CYS A 26 -14.72 3.67 19.31
C CYS A 26 -15.56 4.79 19.92
N ARG A 27 -15.10 6.03 19.76
CA ARG A 27 -15.79 7.24 20.28
C ARG A 27 -15.86 8.30 19.19
N SER A 28 -17.04 8.89 19.00
CA SER A 28 -17.21 9.99 18.06
C SER A 28 -16.56 11.27 18.57
N LEU A 29 -15.91 12.03 17.68
CA LEU A 29 -15.36 13.33 18.02
C LEU A 29 -16.39 14.46 17.89
N PRO A 30 -16.27 15.52 18.70
CA PRO A 30 -17.08 16.73 18.54
C PRO A 30 -16.89 17.39 17.18
N SER A 31 -15.67 17.37 16.66
CA SER A 31 -15.25 18.02 15.41
C SER A 31 -15.46 17.17 14.16
N MET A 32 -16.41 16.22 14.19
CA MET A 32 -16.58 15.11 13.24
C MET A 32 -15.41 14.11 13.28
N GLY A 33 -15.65 12.84 13.00
CA GLY A 33 -14.64 11.77 13.00
C GLY A 33 -14.75 10.79 14.17
N LEU A 34 -13.84 9.83 14.23
CA LEU A 34 -13.86 8.73 15.17
C LEU A 34 -12.48 8.51 15.82
N VAL A 35 -12.44 8.41 17.15
CA VAL A 35 -11.31 7.82 17.88
C VAL A 35 -11.53 6.32 17.90
N VAL A 36 -10.53 5.54 17.50
CA VAL A 36 -10.50 4.09 17.62
C VAL A 36 -9.39 3.74 18.60
N ASP A 37 -9.77 3.35 19.81
CA ASP A 37 -8.87 2.98 20.89
C ASP A 37 -8.76 1.45 20.98
N CYS A 38 -7.59 0.94 20.59
CA CYS A 38 -7.22 -0.47 20.60
C CYS A 38 -6.01 -0.72 21.52
N GLN A 39 -5.70 0.16 22.47
CA GLN A 39 -4.49 0.05 23.29
C GLN A 39 -4.55 -1.16 24.23
N ALA A 40 -3.39 -1.81 24.44
CA ALA A 40 -3.23 -2.91 25.39
C ALA A 40 -4.20 -4.09 25.19
N ARG A 41 -4.52 -4.42 23.94
CA ARG A 41 -5.44 -5.50 23.55
C ARG A 41 -4.73 -6.78 23.08
N GLY A 42 -3.40 -6.79 23.06
CA GLY A 42 -2.61 -7.93 22.58
C GLY A 42 -2.75 -8.20 21.08
N LEU A 43 -3.05 -7.16 20.29
CA LEU A 43 -3.25 -7.31 18.84
C LEU A 43 -1.94 -7.76 18.16
N GLY A 44 -1.99 -8.89 17.46
CA GLY A 44 -0.89 -9.35 16.60
C GLY A 44 -1.01 -8.86 15.15
N THR A 45 -2.23 -8.53 14.72
CA THR A 45 -2.55 -7.99 13.40
C THR A 45 -3.52 -6.84 13.52
N LEU A 46 -3.52 -5.94 12.53
CA LEU A 46 -4.43 -4.81 12.49
C LEU A 46 -5.86 -5.29 12.13
N PRO A 47 -6.89 -4.95 12.91
CA PRO A 47 -8.29 -5.27 12.56
C PRO A 47 -8.80 -4.37 11.44
N ALA A 48 -9.97 -4.68 10.88
CA ALA A 48 -10.65 -3.79 9.93
C ALA A 48 -11.08 -2.48 10.64
N LEU A 49 -10.61 -1.35 10.11
CA LEU A 49 -10.81 -0.03 10.71
C LEU A 49 -11.88 0.78 9.96
N PRO A 50 -12.75 1.53 10.67
CA PRO A 50 -13.72 2.42 10.04
C PRO A 50 -13.07 3.57 9.25
N ALA A 51 -13.57 3.89 8.06
CA ALA A 51 -13.01 4.93 7.18
C ALA A 51 -12.97 6.36 7.79
N ARG A 52 -13.88 6.64 8.73
CA ARG A 52 -13.99 7.93 9.45
C ARG A 52 -13.04 8.07 10.65
N THR A 53 -12.07 7.16 10.79
CA THR A 53 -11.09 7.19 11.89
C THR A 53 -10.16 8.39 11.74
N ARG A 54 -10.05 9.19 12.80
CA ARG A 54 -9.14 10.35 12.91
C ARG A 54 -7.98 10.11 13.87
N HIS A 55 -8.25 9.39 14.96
CA HIS A 55 -7.22 9.01 15.92
C HIS A 55 -7.27 7.51 16.11
N LEU A 56 -6.14 6.85 15.86
CA LEU A 56 -5.99 5.40 15.98
C LEU A 56 -4.93 5.11 17.05
N LEU A 57 -5.37 4.50 18.14
CA LEU A 57 -4.51 4.22 19.29
C LEU A 57 -4.21 2.71 19.34
N LEU A 58 -2.98 2.34 18.99
CA LEU A 58 -2.53 0.94 18.93
C LEU A 58 -1.37 0.65 19.90
N SER A 59 -1.11 1.57 20.83
CA SER A 59 -0.04 1.46 21.81
C SER A 59 -0.11 0.17 22.63
N ASN A 60 1.05 -0.36 22.99
CA ASN A 60 1.20 -1.54 23.87
C ASN A 60 0.47 -2.80 23.36
N ASN A 61 0.58 -3.10 22.07
CA ASN A 61 0.08 -4.34 21.48
C ASN A 61 1.23 -5.29 21.09
N SER A 62 0.94 -6.32 20.31
CA SER A 62 1.92 -7.31 19.84
C SER A 62 2.13 -7.22 18.32
N LEU A 63 1.92 -6.03 17.74
CA LEU A 63 2.09 -5.80 16.31
C LEU A 63 3.58 -5.88 15.95
N ARG A 64 3.88 -6.66 14.91
CA ARG A 64 5.24 -6.76 14.36
C ARG A 64 5.38 -6.02 13.04
N SER A 65 4.31 -5.95 12.27
CA SER A 65 4.23 -5.22 11.01
C SER A 65 2.79 -4.82 10.73
N VAL A 66 2.58 -3.96 9.73
CA VAL A 66 1.27 -3.59 9.21
C VAL A 66 1.22 -4.02 7.75
N SER A 67 0.15 -4.73 7.36
CA SER A 67 0.00 -5.20 5.99
C SER A 67 -0.09 -4.02 5.00
N PRO A 68 0.53 -4.13 3.82
CA PRO A 68 0.42 -3.12 2.79
C PRO A 68 -1.05 -2.76 2.49
N GLY A 69 -1.33 -1.46 2.39
CA GLY A 69 -2.65 -0.92 2.11
C GLY A 69 -3.60 -0.83 3.31
N ALA A 70 -3.23 -1.33 4.50
CA ALA A 70 -4.16 -1.40 5.64
C ALA A 70 -4.55 -0.04 6.23
N LEU A 71 -3.82 1.03 5.91
CA LEU A 71 -4.13 2.40 6.35
C LEU A 71 -4.60 3.30 5.20
N ASP A 72 -4.57 2.82 3.95
CA ASP A 72 -4.82 3.64 2.77
C ASP A 72 -6.28 4.10 2.68
N HIS A 73 -7.21 3.33 3.24
CA HIS A 73 -8.63 3.66 3.31
C HIS A 73 -9.00 4.62 4.45
N LEU A 74 -8.02 5.17 5.16
CA LEU A 74 -8.21 6.11 6.27
C LEU A 74 -7.74 7.53 5.89
N PRO A 75 -8.46 8.23 4.99
CA PRO A 75 -8.03 9.54 4.48
C PRO A 75 -8.03 10.64 5.55
N GLN A 76 -8.81 10.46 6.63
CA GLN A 76 -8.94 11.44 7.70
C GLN A 76 -8.05 11.15 8.92
N LEU A 77 -7.16 10.15 8.84
CA LEU A 77 -6.29 9.79 9.95
C LEU A 77 -5.28 10.92 10.23
N GLN A 78 -5.30 11.42 11.46
CA GLN A 78 -4.48 12.55 11.93
C GLN A 78 -3.50 12.15 13.02
N THR A 79 -3.82 11.11 13.80
CA THR A 79 -2.95 10.61 14.87
C THR A 79 -2.91 9.10 14.83
N LEU A 80 -1.70 8.56 14.93
CA LEU A 80 -1.44 7.14 15.02
C LEU A 80 -0.47 6.88 16.17
N GLU A 81 -0.94 6.24 17.23
CA GLU A 81 -0.06 5.82 18.33
C GLU A 81 0.32 4.35 18.17
N VAL A 82 1.61 4.07 18.05
CA VAL A 82 2.17 2.74 17.73
C VAL A 82 3.26 2.30 18.71
N ALA A 83 3.53 3.10 19.73
CA ALA A 83 4.56 2.84 20.73
C ALA A 83 4.29 1.54 21.51
N GLY A 84 5.35 0.91 22.02
CA GLY A 84 5.22 -0.30 22.84
C GLY A 84 4.78 -1.56 22.08
N ASN A 85 4.93 -1.59 20.76
CA ASN A 85 4.75 -2.79 19.94
C ASN A 85 6.11 -3.40 19.56
N PRO A 86 6.22 -4.73 19.46
CA PRO A 86 7.45 -5.43 19.09
C PRO A 86 7.73 -5.38 17.57
N TRP A 87 7.93 -4.19 17.03
CA TRP A 87 8.12 -3.98 15.59
C TRP A 87 9.31 -4.78 15.04
N HIS A 88 9.06 -5.53 13.98
CA HIS A 88 10.07 -6.26 13.22
C HIS A 88 10.45 -5.42 12.01
N CYS A 89 11.59 -4.74 12.09
CA CYS A 89 12.05 -3.78 11.09
C CYS A 89 12.81 -4.47 9.98
N ASP A 90 12.06 -5.15 9.13
CA ASP A 90 12.51 -5.81 7.91
C ASP A 90 11.77 -5.24 6.69
N CYS A 91 11.78 -5.99 5.59
CA CYS A 91 11.24 -5.56 4.31
C CYS A 91 9.70 -5.43 4.34
N HIS A 92 9.03 -6.11 5.26
CA HIS A 92 7.58 -6.06 5.41
C HIS A 92 7.11 -4.78 6.11
N LEU A 93 8.00 -4.10 6.84
CA LEU A 93 7.68 -2.83 7.51
C LEU A 93 7.84 -1.61 6.59
N THR A 94 8.37 -1.80 5.38
CA THR A 94 8.62 -0.72 4.42
C THR A 94 7.37 0.04 4.01
N TYR A 95 6.22 -0.64 3.84
CA TYR A 95 4.95 0.05 3.60
C TYR A 95 4.64 1.05 4.71
N LEU A 96 4.68 0.59 5.97
CA LEU A 96 4.33 1.42 7.11
C LEU A 96 5.30 2.60 7.22
N ARG A 97 6.60 2.36 7.05
CA ARG A 97 7.60 3.43 7.02
C ARG A 97 7.25 4.51 6.00
N LEU A 98 7.07 4.14 4.74
CA LEU A 98 6.80 5.07 3.64
C LEU A 98 5.48 5.80 3.85
N TRP A 99 4.46 5.09 4.33
CA TRP A 99 3.15 5.68 4.64
C TRP A 99 3.27 6.72 5.76
N LEU A 100 4.07 6.47 6.80
CA LEU A 100 4.30 7.43 7.88
C LEU A 100 5.16 8.61 7.43
N GLU A 101 6.20 8.39 6.63
CA GLU A 101 7.03 9.46 6.05
C GLU A 101 6.18 10.45 5.24
N ASP A 102 5.19 9.96 4.49
CA ASP A 102 4.29 10.80 3.69
C ASP A 102 3.17 11.46 4.51
N ARG A 103 2.57 10.73 5.46
CA ARG A 103 1.30 11.12 6.10
C ARG A 103 1.43 11.60 7.53
N LEU A 104 2.30 10.98 8.34
CA LEU A 104 2.40 11.19 9.79
C LEU A 104 3.87 11.04 10.25
N PRO A 105 4.77 11.99 9.90
CA PRO A 105 6.19 11.86 10.20
C PRO A 105 6.48 11.89 11.71
N GLU A 106 5.62 12.53 12.51
CA GLU A 106 5.72 12.54 13.97
C GLU A 106 5.67 11.12 14.56
N ALA A 107 4.87 10.22 13.98
CA ALA A 107 4.73 8.84 14.46
C ALA A 107 5.94 7.94 14.13
N LEU A 108 6.86 8.36 13.25
CA LEU A 108 8.10 7.63 12.96
C LEU A 108 9.06 7.59 14.15
N GLU A 109 9.06 8.66 14.96
CA GLU A 109 9.95 8.80 16.11
C GLU A 109 9.53 7.90 17.28
N ASP A 110 8.23 7.65 17.40
CA ASP A 110 7.66 6.79 18.43
C ASP A 110 7.78 5.29 18.09
N LEU A 111 7.95 4.96 16.81
CA LEU A 111 8.05 3.58 16.34
C LEU A 111 9.49 3.06 16.48
N ARG A 112 9.74 2.31 17.55
CA ARG A 112 11.05 1.66 17.81
C ARG A 112 11.06 0.20 17.41
N CYS A 113 12.13 -0.20 16.72
CA CYS A 113 12.34 -1.58 16.32
C CYS A 113 12.64 -2.46 17.54
N ALA A 114 11.96 -3.59 17.66
CA ALA A 114 12.31 -4.62 18.63
C ALA A 114 13.25 -5.67 18.02
N SER A 115 13.19 -5.86 16.70
CA SER A 115 13.98 -6.82 15.95
C SER A 115 14.16 -6.34 14.50
N PRO A 116 15.11 -6.90 13.73
CA PRO A 116 16.19 -7.81 14.15
C PRO A 116 17.20 -7.13 15.10
N ASP A 117 18.08 -7.89 15.75
CA ASP A 117 19.01 -7.42 16.81
C ASP A 117 19.80 -6.17 16.41
N LEU A 118 20.23 -6.09 15.15
CA LEU A 118 20.97 -4.95 14.60
C LEU A 118 20.14 -3.65 14.57
N ALA A 119 18.81 -3.76 14.54
CA ALA A 119 17.88 -2.64 14.52
C ALA A 119 17.25 -2.34 15.88
N THR A 120 17.39 -3.24 16.86
CA THR A 120 16.72 -3.13 18.17
C THR A 120 16.97 -1.79 18.86
N GLY A 121 15.90 -1.18 19.35
CA GLY A 121 15.89 0.11 20.05
C GLY A 121 15.97 1.35 19.14
N ARG A 122 16.34 1.19 17.86
CA ARG A 122 16.42 2.31 16.92
C ARG A 122 15.02 2.73 16.44
N PRO A 123 14.75 4.04 16.29
CA PRO A 123 13.51 4.51 15.69
C PRO A 123 13.50 4.18 14.19
N LEU A 124 12.33 3.91 13.64
CA LEU A 124 12.16 3.51 12.25
C LEU A 124 12.60 4.59 11.27
N GLY A 125 12.35 5.87 11.61
CA GLY A 125 12.77 7.02 10.79
C GLY A 125 14.29 7.10 10.57
N HIS A 126 15.10 6.53 11.46
CA HIS A 126 16.56 6.55 11.34
C HIS A 126 17.14 5.37 10.54
N LEU A 127 16.33 4.37 10.20
CA LEU A 127 16.79 3.26 9.40
C LEU A 127 16.88 3.67 7.93
N THR A 128 17.76 3.05 7.17
CA THR A 128 17.85 3.20 5.71
C THR A 128 17.23 1.98 5.02
N GLY A 129 16.90 2.08 3.73
CA GLY A 129 16.29 0.95 2.99
C GLY A 129 17.09 -0.35 3.04
N PHE A 130 18.43 -0.28 3.08
CA PHE A 130 19.28 -1.46 3.23
C PHE A 130 19.19 -2.08 4.64
N GLN A 131 18.93 -1.28 5.68
CA GLN A 131 18.77 -1.77 7.05
C GLN A 131 17.41 -2.43 7.30
N LEU A 132 16.39 -2.11 6.50
CA LEU A 132 15.12 -2.86 6.45
C LEU A 132 15.25 -4.15 5.61
N GLY A 133 16.46 -4.61 5.28
CA GLY A 133 16.66 -5.90 4.62
C GLY A 133 16.28 -5.87 3.14
N SER A 134 16.90 -4.96 2.38
CA SER A 134 16.88 -4.88 0.91
C SER A 134 15.60 -5.45 0.31
N CYS A 135 14.49 -4.70 0.40
CA CYS A 135 13.24 -5.04 -0.27
C CYS A 135 13.54 -5.20 -1.76
N SER A 136 13.78 -6.43 -2.20
CA SER A 136 13.82 -6.74 -3.61
C SER A 136 12.41 -6.47 -4.07
N TRP A 137 12.22 -5.35 -4.77
CA TRP A 137 11.10 -5.21 -5.67
C TRP A 137 11.21 -6.41 -6.60
N HIS A 138 10.49 -7.49 -6.29
CA HIS A 138 10.10 -8.45 -7.30
C HIS A 138 9.19 -7.66 -8.24
N VAL A 139 9.82 -6.87 -9.13
CA VAL A 139 9.23 -6.57 -10.42
C VAL A 139 8.94 -7.95 -10.95
N GLN A 140 7.67 -8.34 -10.94
CA GLN A 140 7.26 -9.67 -11.36
C GLN A 140 7.96 -9.92 -12.69
N ASP A 141 8.85 -10.92 -12.76
CA ASP A 141 9.69 -11.19 -13.94
C ASP A 141 8.84 -11.34 -15.22
N THR A 142 7.53 -11.53 -15.04
CA THR A 142 6.51 -11.59 -16.08
C THR A 142 6.29 -10.30 -16.88
N TRP A 143 6.72 -9.11 -16.44
CA TRP A 143 6.56 -7.86 -17.20
C TRP A 143 7.74 -7.53 -18.12
N VAL A 144 8.87 -8.24 -17.99
CA VAL A 144 10.04 -8.05 -18.87
C VAL A 144 9.84 -8.79 -20.20
N TYR A 145 9.03 -9.85 -20.22
CA TYR A 145 8.81 -10.67 -21.41
C TYR A 145 7.91 -10.06 -22.50
N PRO A 146 6.84 -9.28 -22.22
CA PRO A 146 6.02 -8.74 -23.29
C PRO A 146 6.69 -7.61 -24.09
N GLY A 147 7.44 -6.72 -23.42
CA GLY A 147 7.98 -5.50 -24.06
C GLY A 147 9.10 -5.78 -25.08
N VAL A 148 10.03 -6.66 -24.75
CA VAL A 148 11.22 -6.92 -25.57
C VAL A 148 10.87 -7.48 -26.95
N TRP A 149 9.88 -8.37 -27.04
CA TRP A 149 9.45 -8.93 -28.33
C TRP A 149 8.72 -7.89 -29.20
N TRP A 150 7.97 -6.96 -28.59
CA TRP A 150 7.36 -5.85 -29.31
C TRP A 150 8.42 -4.91 -29.90
N ASP A 151 9.47 -4.59 -29.13
CA ASP A 151 10.56 -3.74 -29.59
C ASP A 151 11.36 -4.38 -30.73
N VAL A 152 11.64 -5.69 -30.63
CA VAL A 152 12.32 -6.45 -31.70
C VAL A 152 11.46 -6.52 -32.97
N ALA A 153 10.14 -6.72 -32.84
CA ALA A 153 9.22 -6.75 -33.97
C ALA A 153 9.16 -5.39 -34.68
N LEU A 154 9.09 -4.28 -33.93
CA LEU A 154 9.12 -2.92 -34.49
C LEU A 154 10.44 -2.66 -35.23
N GLY A 155 11.57 -3.07 -34.66
CA GLY A 155 12.88 -2.97 -35.31
C GLY A 155 12.93 -3.72 -36.65
N ALA A 156 12.41 -4.96 -36.69
CA ALA A 156 12.37 -5.76 -37.91
C ALA A 156 11.50 -5.13 -39.00
N VAL A 157 10.32 -4.61 -38.65
CA VAL A 157 9.41 -3.92 -39.59
C VAL A 157 10.06 -2.65 -40.15
N ALA A 158 10.73 -1.86 -39.32
CA ALA A 158 11.44 -0.66 -39.77
C ALA A 158 12.56 -0.99 -40.76
N ILE A 159 13.36 -2.04 -40.50
CA ILE A 159 14.43 -2.49 -41.40
C ILE A 159 13.85 -2.97 -42.74
N LEU A 160 12.80 -3.78 -42.72
CA LEU A 160 12.13 -4.25 -43.94
C LEU A 160 11.57 -3.07 -44.77
N GLY A 161 10.98 -2.08 -44.10
CA GLY A 161 10.50 -0.86 -44.74
C GLY A 161 11.60 -0.06 -45.41
N LEU A 162 12.75 0.13 -44.74
CA LEU A 162 13.91 0.82 -45.31
C LEU A 162 14.49 0.07 -46.52
N VAL A 163 14.57 -1.26 -46.46
CA VAL A 163 15.04 -2.09 -47.58
C VAL A 163 14.08 -1.95 -48.78
N LEU A 164 12.77 -2.01 -48.55
CA LEU A 164 11.77 -1.83 -49.60
C LEU A 164 11.85 -0.43 -50.23
N LEU A 165 11.99 0.61 -49.41
CA LEU A 165 12.12 1.99 -49.88
C LEU A 165 13.40 2.17 -50.71
N ALA A 166 14.53 1.63 -50.25
CA ALA A 166 15.78 1.65 -51.02
C ALA A 166 15.65 0.92 -52.37
N ARG A 167 14.97 -0.23 -52.40
CA ARG A 167 14.71 -0.96 -53.65
C ARG A 167 13.84 -0.18 -54.62
N LEU A 168 12.77 0.46 -54.14
CA LEU A 168 11.90 1.31 -54.96
C LEU A 168 12.63 2.53 -55.52
N LEU A 169 13.45 3.18 -54.69
CA LEU A 169 14.26 4.32 -55.12
C LEU A 169 15.27 3.90 -56.20
N CYS A 170 15.98 2.78 -56.02
CA CYS A 170 16.90 2.26 -57.04
C CYS A 170 16.21 1.95 -58.37
N VAL A 171 15.00 1.38 -58.36
CA VAL A 171 14.22 1.11 -59.58
C VAL A 171 13.77 2.40 -60.26
N SER A 172 13.44 3.45 -59.50
CA SER A 172 13.02 4.74 -60.06
C SER A 172 14.17 5.59 -60.62
N THR A 173 15.43 5.27 -60.27
CA THR A 173 16.63 5.99 -60.73
C THR A 173 17.31 5.38 -61.96
N GLU A 174 16.78 4.27 -62.50
CA GLU A 174 17.24 3.75 -63.78
C GLU A 174 16.86 4.75 -64.91
N PRO A 175 17.81 5.38 -65.60
CA PRO A 175 17.50 6.29 -66.71
C PRO A 175 17.00 5.45 -67.89
N TRP A 176 15.80 5.76 -68.40
CA TRP A 176 15.34 5.24 -69.67
C TRP A 176 16.34 5.62 -70.79
N PRO A 177 16.64 4.71 -71.74
CA PRO A 177 17.65 4.91 -72.78
C PRO A 177 17.30 6.05 -73.76
#